data_AF-B8I7H7-F1
#
_entry.id   AF-B8I7H7-F1
#
_cell.length_a   1.000
_cell.length_b   1.000
_cell.length_c   1.000
_cell.angle_alpha   90.00
_cell.angle_beta   90.00
_cell.angle_gamma   90.00
#
_symmetry.space_group_name_H-M   'P 1'
#
loop_
_entity.id
_entity.type
_entity.pdbx_description
1 polymer ?
#
loop_
_entity_poly.entity_id
_entity_poly.type
_entity_poly.pdbx_seq_one_letter_code
_entity_poly.pdbx_strand_id
1 'polypeptide(L)'
;MENYTTEELTEALRAINSVIHKCEKALKKFPEGNSHHTLLRNRLKAMYISKMLITEALSKMELSTEPRTLSDDSCDSELLLSNLSQLHTTDLGIERIRKNLRLNTNDVVGWCRSKIKAPNASISRKGKNWYITVDSCEFTVNAHSYTIITAHKRT
;
A
#
# COMPACT_ATOMS: atom_id res chain seq x y z
N MET A 1 -7.75 8.33 28.59
CA MET A 1 -7.89 7.58 27.33
C MET A 1 -6.70 7.97 26.49
N GLU A 2 -5.92 7.00 26.02
CA GLU A 2 -4.80 7.27 25.11
C GLU A 2 -5.36 7.91 23.84
N ASN A 3 -4.78 9.04 23.44
CA ASN A 3 -5.14 9.72 22.20
C ASN A 3 -4.40 9.00 21.08
N TYR A 4 -5.12 8.25 20.23
CA TYR A 4 -4.57 7.66 19.02
C TYR A 4 -4.12 8.78 18.06
N THR A 5 -3.03 8.58 17.32
CA THR A 5 -2.62 9.54 16.29
C THR A 5 -3.41 9.34 15.00
N THR A 6 -3.44 10.37 14.15
CA THR A 6 -4.06 10.29 12.82
C THR A 6 -3.39 9.21 11.97
N GLU A 7 -2.08 9.05 12.08
CA GLU A 7 -1.31 8.01 11.39
C GLU A 7 -1.72 6.61 11.85
N GLU A 8 -1.85 6.39 13.18
CA GLU A 8 -2.29 5.12 13.76
C GLU A 8 -3.70 4.73 13.31
N LEU A 9 -4.63 5.70 13.32
CA LEU A 9 -5.99 5.48 12.84
C LEU A 9 -6.04 5.20 11.33
N THR A 10 -5.20 5.88 10.55
CA THR A 10 -5.10 5.65 9.10
C THR A 10 -4.53 4.27 8.77
N GLU A 11 -3.48 3.85 9.48
CA GLU A 11 -2.93 2.49 9.42
C GLU A 11 -3.98 1.43 9.77
N ALA A 12 -4.69 1.62 10.89
CA ALA A 12 -5.76 0.71 11.32
C ALA A 12 -6.88 0.61 10.28
N LEU A 13 -7.32 1.75 9.72
CA LEU A 13 -8.33 1.80 8.67
C LEU A 13 -7.89 1.02 7.42
N ARG A 14 -6.62 1.16 7.03
CA ARG A 14 -6.05 0.43 5.89
C ARG A 14 -6.01 -1.08 6.15
N ALA A 15 -5.58 -1.49 7.34
CA ALA A 15 -5.53 -2.90 7.73
C ALA A 15 -6.93 -3.54 7.67
N ILE A 16 -7.93 -2.86 8.24
CA ILE A 16 -9.33 -3.31 8.23
C ILE A 16 -9.87 -3.40 6.80
N ASN A 17 -9.64 -2.38 5.96
CA ASN A 17 -10.06 -2.43 4.55
C ASN A 17 -9.43 -3.63 3.81
N SER A 18 -8.18 -3.99 4.11
CA SER A 18 -7.53 -5.18 3.53
C SER A 18 -8.21 -6.48 3.98
N VAL A 19 -8.58 -6.58 5.26
CA VAL A 19 -9.28 -7.75 5.81
C VAL A 19 -10.67 -7.86 5.21
N ILE A 20 -11.43 -6.76 5.11
CA ILE A 20 -12.74 -6.71 4.46
C ILE A 20 -12.65 -7.27 3.03
N HIS A 21 -11.75 -6.73 2.22
CA HIS A 21 -11.59 -7.17 0.83
C HIS A 21 -11.29 -8.67 0.70
N LYS A 22 -10.42 -9.20 1.57
CA LYS A 22 -10.09 -10.64 1.59
C LYS A 22 -11.32 -11.47 1.99
N CYS A 23 -12.06 -11.03 3.01
CA CYS A 23 -13.26 -11.71 3.48
C CYS A 23 -14.39 -11.68 2.45
N GLU A 24 -14.62 -10.56 1.75
CA GLU A 24 -15.59 -10.46 0.64
C GLU A 24 -15.23 -11.42 -0.50
N LYS A 25 -13.97 -11.45 -0.91
CA LYS A 25 -13.49 -12.37 -1.96
C LYS A 25 -13.60 -13.83 -1.54
N ALA A 26 -13.36 -14.14 -0.27
CA ALA A 26 -13.53 -15.48 0.28
C ALA A 26 -15.02 -15.88 0.35
N LEU A 27 -15.90 -14.96 0.76
CA LEU A 27 -17.33 -15.20 0.90
C LEU A 27 -17.95 -15.65 -0.45
N LYS A 28 -17.54 -15.03 -1.56
CA LYS A 28 -17.98 -15.40 -2.92
C LYS A 28 -17.67 -16.85 -3.31
N LYS A 29 -16.79 -17.55 -2.59
CA LYS A 29 -16.42 -18.94 -2.87
C LYS A 29 -17.26 -19.96 -2.10
N PHE A 30 -18.06 -19.53 -1.12
CA PHE A 30 -18.85 -20.43 -0.27
C PHE A 30 -20.34 -20.21 -0.49
N PRO A 31 -21.12 -21.27 -0.74
CA PRO A 31 -22.57 -21.16 -0.91
C PRO A 31 -23.25 -20.71 0.39
N GLU A 32 -24.41 -20.05 0.24
CA GLU A 32 -25.25 -19.68 1.39
C GLU A 32 -25.69 -20.92 2.17
N GLY A 33 -25.80 -20.79 3.49
CA GLY A 33 -26.11 -21.92 4.39
C GLY A 33 -24.89 -22.71 4.87
N ASN A 34 -23.69 -22.50 4.31
CA ASN A 34 -22.46 -23.10 4.82
C ASN A 34 -21.99 -22.40 6.12
N SER A 35 -21.45 -23.16 7.08
CA SER A 35 -20.87 -22.62 8.32
C SER A 35 -19.73 -21.62 8.06
N HIS A 36 -18.87 -21.87 7.06
CA HIS A 36 -17.83 -20.94 6.62
C HIS A 36 -18.41 -19.63 6.06
N HIS A 37 -19.54 -19.70 5.34
CA HIS A 37 -20.24 -18.52 4.82
C HIS A 37 -20.76 -17.65 5.98
N THR A 38 -21.44 -18.26 6.95
CA THR A 38 -21.95 -17.56 8.14
C THR A 38 -20.83 -16.94 8.98
N LEU A 39 -19.73 -17.66 9.20
CA LEU A 39 -18.57 -17.14 9.94
C LEU A 39 -17.91 -15.95 9.22
N LEU A 40 -17.71 -16.03 7.91
CA LEU A 40 -17.16 -14.92 7.12
C LEU A 40 -18.08 -13.70 7.14
N ARG A 41 -19.39 -13.89 7.07
CA ARG A 41 -20.38 -12.80 7.18
C ARG A 41 -20.31 -12.11 8.54
N ASN A 42 -20.21 -12.88 9.63
CA ASN A 42 -20.10 -12.31 10.98
C ASN A 42 -18.79 -11.54 11.16
N ARG A 43 -17.67 -12.05 10.62
CA ARG A 43 -16.39 -11.34 10.58
C ARG A 43 -16.49 -10.04 9.79
N LEU A 44 -17.11 -10.05 8.61
CA LEU A 44 -17.32 -8.85 7.80
C LEU A 44 -18.11 -7.78 8.56
N LYS A 45 -19.20 -8.16 9.24
CA LYS A 45 -19.99 -7.23 10.06
C LYS A 45 -19.13 -6.54 11.13
N ALA A 46 -18.34 -7.32 11.87
CA ALA A 46 -17.44 -6.76 12.90
C ALA A 46 -16.39 -5.80 12.29
N MET A 47 -15.84 -6.14 11.12
CA MET A 47 -14.86 -5.30 10.42
C MET A 47 -15.48 -4.00 9.91
N TYR A 48 -16.71 -4.01 9.39
CA TYR A 48 -17.39 -2.77 8.99
C TYR A 48 -17.72 -1.87 10.18
N ILE A 49 -18.13 -2.44 11.32
CA ILE A 49 -18.33 -1.65 12.54
C ILE A 49 -17.01 -0.99 12.96
N SER A 50 -15.91 -1.75 12.95
CA SER A 50 -14.58 -1.22 13.27
C SER A 50 -14.16 -0.10 12.30
N LYS A 51 -14.41 -0.29 10.99
CA LYS A 51 -14.17 0.72 9.96
C LYS A 51 -14.94 2.01 10.24
N MET A 52 -16.24 1.92 10.53
CA MET A 52 -17.08 3.08 10.84
C MET A 52 -16.53 3.87 12.03
N LEU A 53 -16.19 3.18 13.13
CA LEU A 53 -15.68 3.82 14.35
C LEU A 53 -14.36 4.55 14.11
N ILE A 54 -13.46 3.95 13.32
CA ILE A 54 -12.17 4.58 12.99
C ILE A 54 -12.35 5.77 12.06
N THR A 55 -13.23 5.67 11.05
CA THR A 55 -13.55 6.80 10.19
C THR A 55 -14.19 7.94 10.97
N GLU A 56 -15.09 7.64 11.90
CA GLU A 56 -15.69 8.65 12.79
C GLU A 56 -14.64 9.32 13.68
N ALA A 57 -13.70 8.55 14.23
CA ALA A 57 -12.58 9.08 15.01
C ALA A 57 -11.69 10.02 14.19
N LEU A 58 -11.38 9.64 12.94
CA LEU A 58 -10.62 10.48 12.00
C LEU A 58 -11.37 11.78 11.69
N SER A 59 -12.67 11.72 11.35
CA SER A 59 -13.47 12.91 11.07
C SER A 59 -13.51 13.87 12.27
N LYS A 60 -13.59 13.35 13.51
CA LYS A 60 -13.54 14.17 14.73
C LYS A 60 -12.20 14.89 14.91
N MET A 61 -11.10 14.33 14.41
CA MET A 61 -9.78 14.98 14.42
C MET A 61 -9.67 16.07 13.33
N GLU A 62 -10.27 15.83 12.16
CA GLU A 62 -10.29 16.79 11.04
C GLU A 62 -11.07 18.07 11.35
N LEU A 63 -12.07 18.04 12.23
CA LEU A 63 -12.84 19.22 12.67
C LEU A 63 -12.02 20.31 13.42
N SER A 64 -10.74 20.08 13.70
CA SER A 64 -9.82 21.09 14.26
C SER A 64 -8.89 21.77 13.25
N THR A 65 -8.98 21.41 11.96
CA THR A 65 -8.14 22.00 10.90
C THR A 65 -9.00 22.32 9.69
N GLU A 66 -9.06 23.61 9.34
CA GLU A 66 -9.77 24.15 8.17
C GLU A 66 -9.58 23.32 6.89
N PRO A 67 -10.61 23.24 6.03
CA PRO A 67 -10.68 22.27 4.94
C PRO A 67 -9.72 22.66 3.80
N ARG A 68 -8.77 21.79 3.48
CA ARG A 68 -8.04 21.85 2.20
C ARG A 68 -8.72 20.94 1.18
N THR A 69 -9.58 21.60 0.41
CA THR A 69 -9.96 21.36 -0.99
C THR A 69 -9.64 20.01 -1.63
N LEU A 70 -10.74 19.41 -2.09
CA LEU A 70 -10.86 18.41 -3.14
C LEU A 70 -10.01 18.74 -4.38
N SER A 71 -9.21 17.78 -4.83
CA SER A 71 -9.04 17.49 -6.25
C SER A 71 -8.93 15.98 -6.41
N ASP A 72 -10.07 15.40 -6.75
CA ASP A 72 -10.21 14.02 -7.19
C ASP A 72 -9.49 13.83 -8.53
N ASP A 73 -8.94 12.63 -8.76
CA ASP A 73 -8.49 12.06 -10.05
C ASP A 73 -7.06 12.27 -10.63
N SER A 74 -6.01 12.61 -9.85
CA SER A 74 -4.61 12.43 -10.37
C SER A 74 -3.48 12.21 -9.34
N CYS A 75 -3.72 11.61 -8.17
CA CYS A 75 -2.77 11.74 -7.04
C CYS A 75 -2.17 10.42 -6.47
N ASP A 76 -2.28 9.29 -7.17
CA ASP A 76 -1.65 8.05 -6.66
C ASP A 76 -0.10 8.10 -6.82
N SER A 77 0.42 8.59 -7.94
CA SER A 77 1.86 8.67 -8.21
C SER A 77 2.59 9.66 -7.28
N GLU A 78 1.95 10.78 -6.93
CA GLU A 78 2.51 11.81 -6.04
C GLU A 78 2.75 11.29 -4.62
N LEU A 79 1.93 10.35 -4.13
CA LEU A 79 2.12 9.71 -2.83
C LEU A 79 3.40 8.86 -2.75
N LEU A 80 3.77 8.19 -3.84
CA LEU A 80 5.03 7.44 -3.91
C LEU A 80 6.22 8.40 -4.01
N LEU A 81 6.10 9.44 -4.84
CA LEU A 81 7.17 10.41 -5.09
C LEU A 81 7.49 11.27 -3.86
N SER A 82 6.48 11.65 -3.08
CA SER A 82 6.66 12.38 -1.81
C SER A 82 7.33 11.56 -0.71
N ASN A 83 7.29 10.22 -0.80
CA ASN A 83 7.79 9.30 0.23
C ASN A 83 8.99 8.45 -0.23
N LEU A 84 9.72 8.87 -1.27
CA LEU A 84 10.88 8.13 -1.77
C LEU A 84 12.00 7.94 -0.73
N SER A 85 12.06 8.82 0.28
CA SER A 85 13.00 8.70 1.41
C SER A 85 12.75 7.44 2.24
N GLN A 86 11.50 6.97 2.31
CA GLN A 86 11.10 5.79 3.08
C GLN A 86 11.40 4.46 2.35
N LEU A 87 11.81 4.51 1.08
CA LEU A 87 12.16 3.31 0.33
C LEU A 87 13.27 2.53 1.03
N HIS A 88 12.98 1.28 1.34
CA HIS A 88 13.93 0.35 1.93
C HIS A 88 13.74 -1.05 1.34
N THR A 89 14.65 -1.97 1.61
CA THR A 89 14.47 -3.39 1.29
C THR A 89 15.14 -4.24 2.37
N THR A 90 14.94 -5.55 2.32
CA THR A 90 15.63 -6.51 3.21
C THR A 90 16.93 -6.98 2.57
N ASP A 91 17.87 -7.56 3.33
CA ASP A 91 19.15 -8.04 2.78
C ASP A 91 18.96 -9.05 1.64
N LEU A 92 18.03 -10.00 1.81
CA LEU A 92 17.62 -10.93 0.75
C LEU A 92 16.97 -10.22 -0.45
N GLY A 93 16.30 -9.09 -0.19
CA GLY A 93 15.77 -8.20 -1.22
C GLY A 93 16.88 -7.53 -2.03
N ILE A 94 17.94 -7.04 -1.38
CA ILE A 94 19.13 -6.47 -2.02
C ILE A 94 19.73 -7.50 -2.97
N GLU A 95 19.97 -8.72 -2.50
CA GLU A 95 20.55 -9.79 -3.31
C GLU A 95 19.68 -10.15 -4.52
N ARG A 96 18.37 -10.32 -4.29
CA ARG A 96 17.41 -10.60 -5.37
C ARG A 96 17.42 -9.50 -6.43
N ILE A 97 17.34 -8.24 -6.02
CA ILE A 97 17.31 -7.09 -6.93
C ILE A 97 18.63 -6.98 -7.70
N ARG A 98 19.77 -7.11 -7.00
CA ARG A 98 21.10 -7.06 -7.60
C ARG A 98 21.27 -8.13 -8.68
N LYS A 99 20.85 -9.37 -8.39
CA LYS A 99 20.90 -10.49 -9.33
C LYS A 99 20.00 -10.28 -10.55
N ASN A 100 18.76 -9.85 -10.33
CA ASN A 100 17.78 -9.66 -11.41
C ASN A 100 18.16 -8.53 -12.37
N LEU A 101 18.69 -7.44 -11.85
CA LEU A 101 19.09 -6.27 -12.64
C LEU A 101 20.57 -6.33 -13.10
N ARG A 102 21.34 -7.30 -12.61
CA ARG A 102 22.79 -7.42 -12.81
C ARG A 102 23.55 -6.14 -12.41
N LEU A 103 23.23 -5.63 -11.22
CA LEU A 103 23.85 -4.40 -10.70
C LEU A 103 25.20 -4.71 -10.05
N ASN A 104 26.20 -3.85 -10.26
CA ASN A 104 27.51 -3.93 -9.59
C ASN A 104 27.68 -2.86 -8.48
N THR A 105 26.56 -2.39 -7.92
CA THR A 105 26.56 -1.38 -6.85
C THR A 105 26.29 -2.00 -5.48
N ASN A 106 26.94 -1.43 -4.47
CA ASN A 106 26.68 -1.75 -3.07
C ASN A 106 25.37 -1.09 -2.60
N ASP A 107 25.07 0.13 -3.07
CA ASP A 107 23.84 0.85 -2.74
C ASP A 107 22.72 0.56 -3.77
N VAL A 108 22.02 -0.54 -3.56
CA VAL A 108 20.90 -0.95 -4.41
C VAL A 108 19.67 -0.06 -4.19
N VAL A 109 19.42 0.38 -2.95
CA VAL A 109 18.25 1.21 -2.62
C VAL A 109 18.39 2.61 -3.22
N GLY A 110 19.56 3.24 -3.10
CA GLY A 110 19.84 4.53 -3.73
C GLY A 110 19.72 4.45 -5.26
N TRP A 111 20.18 3.35 -5.86
CA TRP A 111 19.99 3.12 -7.29
C TRP A 111 18.51 3.04 -7.68
N CYS A 112 17.70 2.27 -6.95
CA CYS A 112 16.25 2.19 -7.18
C CYS A 112 15.57 3.56 -7.00
N ARG A 113 15.94 4.31 -5.97
CA ARG A 113 15.41 5.66 -5.70
C ARG A 113 15.70 6.60 -6.87
N SER A 114 16.93 6.59 -7.38
CA SER A 114 17.32 7.42 -8.52
C SER A 114 16.54 7.06 -9.78
N LYS A 115 16.25 5.77 -10.00
CA LYS A 115 15.45 5.32 -11.14
C LYS A 115 13.99 5.72 -11.02
N ILE A 116 13.36 5.51 -9.86
CA ILE A 116 11.95 5.86 -9.65
C ILE A 116 11.73 7.39 -9.74
N LYS A 117 12.74 8.20 -9.38
CA LYS A 117 12.68 9.66 -9.50
C LYS A 117 12.75 10.17 -10.95
N ALA A 118 13.11 9.33 -11.91
CA ALA A 118 13.24 9.75 -13.30
C ALA A 118 11.87 10.17 -13.87
N PRO A 119 11.80 11.25 -14.68
CA PRO A 119 10.53 11.79 -15.18
C PRO A 119 9.82 10.85 -16.18
N ASN A 120 10.54 9.86 -16.71
CA ASN A 120 9.99 8.84 -17.59
C ASN A 120 9.45 7.61 -16.82
N ALA A 121 9.34 7.69 -15.49
CA ALA A 121 8.79 6.63 -14.68
C ALA A 121 7.26 6.58 -14.80
N SER A 122 6.74 5.45 -15.28
CA SER A 122 5.30 5.15 -15.23
C SER A 122 4.99 4.43 -13.92
N ILE A 123 4.21 5.08 -13.05
CA ILE A 123 3.82 4.56 -11.73
C ILE A 123 2.34 4.20 -11.76
N SER A 124 2.00 2.99 -11.34
CA SER A 124 0.62 2.55 -11.17
C SER A 124 0.43 1.78 -9.87
N ARG A 125 -0.71 1.96 -9.20
CA ARG A 125 -1.05 1.20 -8.00
C ARG A 125 -1.98 0.06 -8.35
N LYS A 126 -1.66 -1.16 -7.93
CA LYS A 126 -2.57 -2.31 -8.01
C LYS A 126 -2.64 -2.99 -6.66
N GLY A 127 -3.69 -2.66 -5.90
CA GLY A 127 -3.93 -3.20 -4.57
C GLY A 127 -2.84 -2.77 -3.55
N LYS A 128 -2.08 -3.75 -3.04
CA LYS A 128 -1.07 -3.52 -1.99
C LYS A 128 0.29 -3.03 -2.50
N ASN A 129 0.50 -3.03 -3.83
CA ASN A 129 1.79 -2.74 -4.44
C ASN A 129 1.70 -1.60 -5.47
N TRP A 130 2.75 -0.80 -5.51
CA TRP A 130 3.12 0.06 -6.61
C TRP A 130 3.89 -0.76 -7.65
N TYR A 131 3.53 -0.57 -8.91
CA TYR A 131 4.25 -1.07 -10.08
C TYR A 131 4.84 0.14 -10.79
N ILE A 132 6.17 0.21 -10.83
CA ILE A 132 6.88 1.29 -11.50
C ILE A 132 7.63 0.71 -12.69
N THR A 133 7.46 1.31 -13.86
CA THR A 133 8.25 1.01 -15.05
C THR A 133 9.11 2.22 -15.40
N VAL A 134 10.42 2.03 -15.51
CA VAL A 134 11.37 3.08 -15.92
C VAL A 134 12.35 2.47 -16.90
N ASP A 135 12.53 3.08 -18.07
CA ASP A 135 13.36 2.54 -19.15
C ASP A 135 12.95 1.08 -19.48
N SER A 136 13.88 0.14 -19.29
CA SER A 136 13.70 -1.31 -19.43
C SER A 136 13.67 -2.02 -18.07
N CYS A 137 13.33 -1.33 -16.99
CA CYS A 137 13.27 -1.88 -15.64
C CYS A 137 11.86 -1.79 -15.05
N GLU A 138 11.42 -2.87 -14.41
CA GLU A 138 10.18 -2.93 -13.66
C GLU A 138 10.46 -3.13 -12.18
N PHE A 139 9.82 -2.31 -11.35
CA PHE A 139 9.92 -2.33 -9.90
C PHE A 139 8.55 -2.62 -9.30
N THR A 140 8.57 -3.38 -8.21
CA THR A 140 7.39 -3.56 -7.37
C THR A 140 7.73 -3.10 -5.97
N VAL A 141 7.01 -2.10 -5.49
CA VAL A 141 7.20 -1.50 -4.16
C VAL A 141 5.92 -1.69 -3.36
N ASN A 142 6.04 -2.04 -2.09
CA ASN A 142 4.89 -2.10 -1.21
C ASN A 142 4.32 -0.69 -0.99
N ALA A 143 3.00 -0.52 -1.14
CA ALA A 143 2.36 0.79 -1.03
C ALA A 143 2.14 1.29 0.40
N HIS A 144 2.66 0.59 1.39
CA HIS A 144 2.54 0.92 2.80
C HIS A 144 3.91 1.05 3.43
N SER A 145 4.67 -0.05 3.43
CA SER A 145 5.99 -0.10 4.05
C SER A 145 7.09 0.50 3.18
N TYR A 146 6.76 0.96 1.96
CA TYR A 146 7.74 1.42 0.96
C TYR A 146 8.87 0.40 0.70
N THR A 147 8.63 -0.88 1.01
CA THR A 147 9.61 -1.94 0.82
C THR A 147 9.70 -2.29 -0.66
N ILE A 148 10.89 -2.23 -1.24
CA ILE A 148 11.13 -2.69 -2.61
C ILE A 148 11.08 -4.22 -2.59
N ILE A 149 9.99 -4.77 -3.12
CA ILE A 149 9.72 -6.19 -3.16
C ILE A 149 10.54 -6.84 -4.26
N THR A 150 10.57 -6.27 -5.46
CA THR A 150 11.40 -6.82 -6.53
C THR A 150 11.71 -5.75 -7.55
N ALA A 151 12.79 -5.95 -8.29
CA ALA A 151 13.06 -5.23 -9.51
C ALA A 151 13.69 -6.19 -10.53
N HIS A 152 13.37 -6.02 -11.81
CA HIS A 152 13.87 -6.86 -12.88
C HIS A 152 13.87 -6.09 -14.20
N LYS A 153 14.62 -6.58 -15.19
CA LYS A 153 14.59 -6.03 -16.53
C LYS A 153 13.34 -6.52 -17.25
N ARG A 154 12.65 -5.61 -17.93
CA ARG A 154 11.62 -5.95 -18.91
C ARG A 154 12.32 -6.73 -20.02
N THR A 155 11.87 -7.96 -20.24
CA THR A 155 12.41 -8.87 -21.25
C THR A 155 11.76 -8.61 -22.58
#